data_AF-A0A1H6K7A2-F1
#
_entry.id   AF-A0A1H6K7A2-F1
#
_cell.length_a   1.000
_cell.length_b   1.000
_cell.length_c   1.000
_cell.angle_alpha   90.00
_cell.angle_beta   90.00
_cell.angle_gamma   90.00
#
_symmetry.space_group_name_H-M   'P 1'
#
loop_
_entity.id
_entity.type
_entity.pdbx_description
1 polymer ?
#
loop_
_entity_poly.entity_id
_entity_poly.type
_entity_poly.pdbx_seq_one_letter_code
_entity_poly.pdbx_strand_id
1 'polypeptide(L)'
;MIFESKDRFSGFIGFALLGVVTLFVRELLDFYVECNNLNRASPTVLIGDAVRLSLMYPDFGLKDFSGDSFPGDHAAVLFTWLGYCLFFARNKWTPWILFVVILFIMPRLMAGAHWMSDIMVGGLGTALTTLAFGLYTPLLNTPQKILNKIINRILRK
;
A
#
# COMPACT_ATOMS: atom_id res chain seq x y z
N MET A 1 -0.01 19.89 9.76
CA MET A 1 -0.10 18.58 10.41
C MET A 1 -1.22 17.80 9.73
N ILE A 2 -1.02 16.51 9.46
CA ILE A 2 -1.99 15.68 8.71
C ILE A 2 -3.20 15.37 9.60
N PHE A 3 -2.98 14.89 10.83
CA PHE A 3 -4.01 14.69 11.85
C PHE A 3 -3.87 15.71 12.99
N GLU A 4 -4.97 16.10 13.63
CA GLU A 4 -4.93 16.84 14.89
C GLU A 4 -4.30 16.02 16.00
N SER A 5 -3.64 16.66 16.98
CA SER A 5 -2.84 15.96 18.00
C SER A 5 -3.62 14.89 18.78
N LYS A 6 -4.90 15.18 19.04
CA LYS A 6 -5.86 14.32 19.75
C LYS A 6 -6.26 13.06 18.96
N ASP A 7 -6.19 13.11 17.63
CA ASP A 7 -6.67 12.04 16.75
C ASP A 7 -5.53 11.19 16.16
N ARG A 8 -4.26 11.59 16.33
CA ARG A 8 -3.09 10.89 15.77
C ARG A 8 -3.02 9.41 16.15
N PHE A 9 -3.26 9.10 17.43
CA PHE A 9 -3.14 7.73 17.91
C PHE A 9 -4.29 6.84 17.40
N SER A 10 -5.52 7.35 17.46
CA SER A 10 -6.70 6.68 16.86
C SER A 10 -6.53 6.49 15.36
N GLY A 11 -5.97 7.48 14.66
CA GLY A 11 -5.67 7.41 13.23
C GLY A 11 -4.61 6.37 12.90
N PHE A 12 -3.56 6.27 13.71
CA PHE A 12 -2.54 5.23 13.59
C PHE A 12 -3.13 3.83 13.76
N ILE A 13 -3.95 3.62 14.81
CA ILE A 13 -4.65 2.34 15.01
C ILE A 13 -5.56 2.01 13.82
N GLY A 14 -6.33 2.99 13.35
CA GLY A 14 -7.22 2.80 12.20
C GLY A 14 -6.45 2.39 10.95
N PHE A 15 -5.33 3.05 10.67
CA PHE A 15 -4.47 2.67 9.55
C PHE A 15 -3.84 1.29 9.72
N ALA A 16 -3.39 0.93 10.92
CA ALA A 16 -2.85 -0.40 11.21
C ALA A 16 -3.89 -1.51 10.98
N LEU A 17 -5.13 -1.30 11.42
CA LEU A 17 -6.25 -2.21 11.17
C LEU A 17 -6.58 -2.32 9.68
N LEU A 18 -6.57 -1.21 8.95
CA LEU A 18 -6.68 -1.23 7.48
C LEU A 18 -5.55 -2.02 6.83
N GLY A 19 -4.32 -1.93 7.36
CA GLY A 19 -3.20 -2.75 6.90
C GLY A 19 -3.46 -4.25 7.02
N VAL A 20 -4.12 -4.70 8.09
CA VAL A 20 -4.56 -6.11 8.23
C VAL A 20 -5.57 -6.47 7.14
N VAL A 21 -6.54 -5.59 6.85
CA VAL A 21 -7.49 -5.79 5.76
C VAL A 21 -6.78 -5.80 4.40
N THR A 22 -5.79 -4.93 4.18
CA THR A 22 -4.97 -4.91 2.95
C THR A 22 -4.27 -6.24 2.77
N LEU A 23 -3.66 -6.80 3.81
CA LEU A 23 -2.99 -8.10 3.74
C LEU A 23 -3.97 -9.21 3.35
N PHE A 24 -5.16 -9.23 3.95
CA PHE A 24 -6.17 -10.21 3.61
C PHE A 24 -6.66 -10.08 2.16
N VAL A 25 -6.99 -8.86 1.71
CA VAL A 25 -7.42 -8.60 0.33
C VAL A 25 -6.32 -8.93 -0.68
N ARG A 26 -5.07 -8.59 -0.36
CA ARG A 26 -3.90 -8.93 -1.17
C ARG A 26 -3.76 -10.44 -1.31
N GLU A 27 -3.81 -11.19 -0.21
CA GLU A 27 -3.66 -12.65 -0.25
C GLU A 27 -4.75 -13.31 -1.10
N LEU A 28 -5.98 -12.80 -1.03
CA LEU A 28 -7.07 -13.25 -1.91
C LEU A 28 -6.79 -12.95 -3.39
N LEU A 29 -6.18 -11.79 -3.68
CA LEU A 29 -5.78 -11.44 -5.03
C LEU A 29 -4.64 -12.34 -5.51
N ASP A 30 -3.60 -12.56 -4.70
CA ASP A 30 -2.46 -13.43 -5.01
C ASP A 30 -2.97 -14.85 -5.31
N PHE A 31 -3.85 -15.40 -4.46
CA PHE A 31 -4.49 -16.70 -4.70
C PHE A 31 -5.26 -16.75 -6.02
N TYR A 32 -6.02 -15.71 -6.35
CA TYR A 32 -6.74 -15.62 -7.62
C TYR A 32 -5.78 -15.58 -8.81
N VAL A 33 -4.70 -14.82 -8.70
CA VAL A 33 -3.68 -14.65 -9.74
C VAL A 33 -2.95 -15.98 -10.00
N GLU A 34 -2.59 -16.72 -8.95
CA GLU A 34 -2.01 -18.06 -9.05
C GLU A 34 -2.97 -19.04 -9.75
N CYS A 35 -4.23 -19.09 -9.31
CA CYS A 35 -5.23 -19.98 -9.87
C CYS A 35 -5.49 -19.74 -11.37
N ASN A 36 -5.32 -18.49 -11.84
CA ASN A 36 -5.53 -18.11 -13.23
C ASN A 36 -4.23 -17.96 -14.03
N ASN A 37 -3.07 -18.28 -13.45
CA ASN A 37 -1.74 -18.09 -14.05
C ASN A 37 -1.51 -16.67 -14.59
N LEU A 38 -1.94 -15.66 -13.83
CA LEU A 38 -1.80 -14.25 -14.17
C LEU A 38 -0.48 -13.63 -13.65
N ASN A 39 0.31 -14.42 -12.91
CA ASN A 39 1.65 -14.02 -12.44
C ASN A 39 2.56 -13.72 -13.63
N ARG A 40 3.40 -12.70 -13.48
CA ARG A 40 4.28 -12.25 -14.55
C ARG A 40 5.57 -11.66 -14.02
N ALA A 41 6.63 -11.83 -14.79
CA ALA A 41 7.92 -11.24 -14.51
C ALA A 41 7.91 -9.72 -14.82
N SER A 42 8.81 -9.01 -14.17
CA SER A 42 8.97 -7.57 -14.34
C SER A 42 9.56 -7.20 -15.71
N PRO A 43 9.39 -5.95 -16.18
CA PRO A 43 9.95 -5.48 -17.44
C PRO A 43 11.44 -5.82 -17.64
N THR A 44 12.24 -5.59 -16.59
CA THR A 44 13.69 -5.81 -16.61
C THR A 44 14.10 -7.27 -16.79
N VAL A 45 13.21 -8.23 -16.49
CA VAL A 45 13.45 -9.66 -16.70
C VAL A 45 13.08 -10.08 -18.12
N LEU A 46 12.02 -9.51 -18.68
CA LEU A 46 11.48 -9.87 -20.00
C LEU A 46 12.22 -9.19 -21.15
N ILE A 47 12.75 -7.98 -20.92
CA ILE A 47 13.43 -7.18 -21.94
C ILE A 47 14.94 -7.37 -21.77
N GLY A 48 15.56 -8.11 -22.70
CA GLY A 48 16.98 -8.47 -22.64
C GLY A 48 17.95 -7.29 -22.60
N ASP A 49 17.59 -6.17 -23.22
CA ASP A 49 18.40 -4.94 -23.27
C ASP A 49 18.03 -3.91 -22.19
N ALA A 50 17.30 -4.31 -21.15
CA ALA A 50 16.91 -3.39 -20.09
C ALA A 50 18.13 -2.91 -19.28
N VAL A 51 18.17 -1.59 -19.01
CA VAL A 51 19.18 -1.01 -18.13
C VAL A 51 18.94 -1.47 -16.70
N ARG A 52 19.88 -2.24 -16.14
CA ARG A 52 19.83 -2.75 -14.76
C ARG A 52 20.72 -1.92 -13.85
N LEU A 53 20.08 -1.13 -13.01
CA LEU A 53 20.76 -0.33 -11.99
C LEU A 53 21.54 -1.22 -11.00
N SER A 54 21.05 -2.43 -10.71
CA SER A 54 21.75 -3.42 -9.89
C SER A 54 23.08 -3.89 -10.50
N LEU A 55 23.20 -3.89 -11.83
CA LEU A 55 24.47 -4.21 -12.52
C LEU A 55 25.42 -3.02 -12.52
N MET A 56 24.91 -1.79 -12.60
CA MET A 56 25.71 -0.57 -12.59
C MET A 56 26.21 -0.17 -11.20
N TYR A 57 25.40 -0.44 -10.17
CA TYR A 57 25.65 -0.04 -8.78
C TYR A 57 25.44 -1.22 -7.82
N PRO A 58 26.28 -2.27 -7.89
CA PRO A 58 26.07 -3.52 -7.15
C PRO A 58 26.08 -3.34 -5.62
N ASP A 59 26.82 -2.36 -5.10
CA ASP A 59 26.94 -2.11 -3.66
C ASP A 59 25.64 -1.56 -3.02
N PHE A 60 24.69 -1.10 -3.81
CA PHE A 60 23.46 -0.47 -3.33
C PHE A 60 22.29 -1.44 -3.14
N GLY A 61 22.43 -2.72 -3.49
CA GLY A 61 21.39 -3.73 -3.29
C GLY A 61 20.05 -3.39 -3.96
N LEU A 62 20.09 -2.75 -5.13
CA LEU A 62 18.90 -2.19 -5.79
C LEU A 62 17.95 -3.29 -6.27
N LYS A 63 16.68 -3.19 -5.90
CA LYS A 63 15.61 -4.11 -6.33
C LYS A 63 14.98 -3.62 -7.63
N ASP A 64 15.69 -3.84 -8.74
CA ASP A 64 15.30 -3.45 -10.10
C ASP A 64 14.68 -4.59 -10.93
N PHE A 65 14.44 -5.75 -10.30
CA PHE A 65 13.78 -6.90 -10.90
C PHE A 65 12.77 -7.55 -9.94
N SER A 66 11.71 -8.16 -10.49
CA SER A 66 10.79 -9.03 -9.75
C SER A 66 10.40 -10.23 -10.60
N GLY A 67 10.59 -11.45 -10.07
CA GLY A 67 10.11 -12.68 -10.71
C GLY A 67 8.58 -12.83 -10.61
N ASP A 68 8.02 -12.25 -9.55
CA ASP A 68 6.58 -12.16 -9.33
C ASP A 68 6.20 -10.68 -9.18
N SER A 69 5.87 -10.05 -10.30
CA SER A 69 5.69 -8.60 -10.42
C SER A 69 4.25 -8.15 -10.14
N PHE A 70 3.28 -9.04 -10.32
CA PHE A 70 1.87 -8.75 -10.12
C PHE A 70 1.36 -9.57 -8.92
N PRO A 71 0.64 -8.95 -7.96
CA PRO A 71 0.24 -7.53 -7.87
C PRO A 71 1.32 -6.63 -7.21
N GLY A 72 1.25 -5.31 -7.48
CA GLY A 72 2.22 -4.34 -6.95
C GLY A 72 2.05 -4.06 -5.45
N ASP A 73 2.67 -4.85 -4.58
CA ASP A 73 2.57 -4.78 -3.10
C ASP A 73 2.82 -3.38 -2.52
N HIS A 74 3.90 -2.73 -2.96
CA HIS A 74 4.28 -1.43 -2.45
C HIS A 74 3.24 -0.36 -2.80
N ALA A 75 2.67 -0.46 -4.00
CA ALA A 75 1.62 0.45 -4.46
C ALA A 75 0.32 0.26 -3.67
N ALA A 76 -0.05 -0.99 -3.32
CA ALA A 76 -1.24 -1.28 -2.54
C ALA A 76 -1.22 -0.57 -1.17
N VAL A 77 -0.09 -0.62 -0.45
CA VAL A 77 0.06 0.05 0.85
C VAL A 77 0.01 1.58 0.69
N LEU A 78 0.75 2.14 -0.27
CA LEU A 78 0.79 3.59 -0.48
C LEU A 78 -0.56 4.17 -0.91
N PHE A 79 -1.30 3.48 -1.79
CA PHE A 79 -2.64 3.91 -2.17
C PHE A 79 -3.66 3.73 -1.05
N THR A 80 -3.55 2.68 -0.23
CA THR A 80 -4.40 2.51 0.95
C THR A 80 -4.15 3.66 1.95
N TRP A 81 -2.89 4.00 2.19
CA TRP A 81 -2.53 5.13 3.04
C TRP A 81 -3.03 6.47 2.49
N LEU A 82 -2.86 6.69 1.19
CA LEU A 82 -3.40 7.86 0.50
C LEU A 82 -4.91 7.98 0.70
N GLY A 83 -5.65 6.91 0.40
CA GLY A 83 -7.10 6.89 0.53
C GLY A 83 -7.56 7.11 1.97
N TYR A 84 -6.85 6.53 2.94
CA TYR A 84 -7.10 6.76 4.36
C TYR A 84 -6.93 8.24 4.74
N CYS A 85 -5.83 8.86 4.30
CA CYS A 85 -5.57 10.28 4.54
C CYS A 85 -6.60 11.17 3.84
N LEU A 86 -7.00 10.84 2.61
CA LEU A 86 -8.02 11.57 1.87
C LEU A 86 -9.39 11.49 2.55
N PHE A 87 -9.70 10.37 3.20
CA PHE A 87 -10.97 10.18 3.88
C PHE A 87 -11.04 10.90 5.24
N PHE A 88 -9.99 10.83 6.05
CA PHE A 88 -10.01 11.36 7.43
C PHE A 88 -9.27 12.69 7.65
N ALA A 89 -8.34 13.05 6.77
CA ALA A 89 -7.37 14.12 7.01
C ALA A 89 -7.26 15.12 5.85
N ARG A 90 -8.31 15.23 5.01
CA ARG A 90 -8.32 16.15 3.85
C ARG A 90 -8.12 17.59 4.30
N ASN A 91 -6.93 18.12 4.04
CA ASN A 91 -6.52 19.47 4.42
C ASN A 91 -5.49 20.04 3.43
N LYS A 92 -4.87 21.18 3.77
CA LYS A 92 -3.84 21.83 2.93
C LYS A 92 -2.61 20.97 2.62
N TRP A 93 -2.39 19.86 3.33
CA TRP A 93 -1.30 18.92 3.11
C TRP A 93 -1.62 17.84 2.09
N THR A 94 -2.87 17.73 1.63
CA THR A 94 -3.30 16.71 0.65
C THR A 94 -2.43 16.66 -0.62
N PRO A 95 -2.05 17.80 -1.25
CA PRO A 95 -1.17 17.77 -2.42
C PRO A 95 0.22 17.19 -2.12
N TRP A 96 0.75 17.44 -0.92
CA TRP A 96 2.04 16.90 -0.48
C TRP A 96 1.97 15.39 -0.23
N ILE A 97 0.86 14.90 0.30
CA ILE A 97 0.62 13.45 0.49
C ILE A 97 0.59 12.75 -0.88
N LEU A 98 -0.13 13.31 -1.85
CA LEU A 98 -0.16 12.81 -3.23
C LEU A 98 1.24 12.79 -3.85
N PHE A 99 1.99 13.89 -3.68
CA PHE A 99 3.36 13.97 -4.18
C PHE A 99 4.26 12.88 -3.59
N VAL A 100 4.20 12.64 -2.28
CA VAL A 100 4.98 11.57 -1.61
C VAL A 100 4.60 10.20 -2.17
N VAL A 101 3.31 9.91 -2.35
CA VAL A 101 2.86 8.63 -2.91
C VAL A 101 3.42 8.42 -4.32
N ILE A 102 3.36 9.44 -5.18
CA ILE A 102 3.94 9.37 -6.53
C ILE A 102 5.45 9.16 -6.45
N LEU A 103 6.14 9.95 -5.62
CA LEU A 103 7.59 9.89 -5.45
C LEU A 103 8.08 8.51 -4.95
N PHE A 104 7.29 7.81 -4.14
CA PHE A 104 7.67 6.50 -3.60
C PHE A 104 7.26 5.34 -4.53
N ILE A 105 6.24 5.52 -5.37
CA ILE A 105 5.87 4.54 -6.40
C ILE A 105 6.82 4.59 -7.60
N MET A 106 7.25 5.79 -8.01
CA MET A 106 8.01 6.01 -9.25
C MET A 106 9.33 5.22 -9.36
N PRO A 107 10.19 5.11 -8.33
CA PRO A 107 11.46 4.40 -8.43
C PRO A 107 11.28 2.94 -8.89
N ARG A 108 10.24 2.26 -8.40
CA ARG A 108 9.92 0.87 -8.78
C ARG A 108 9.46 0.76 -10.23
N LEU A 109 8.70 1.75 -10.72
CA LEU A 109 8.25 1.81 -12.11
C LEU A 109 9.41 2.14 -13.05
N MET A 110 10.20 3.15 -12.72
CA MET A 110 11.33 3.63 -13.53
C MET A 110 12.47 2.61 -13.59
N ALA A 111 12.73 1.88 -12.50
CA ALA A 111 13.73 0.81 -12.48
C ALA A 111 13.27 -0.46 -13.22
N GLY A 112 12.02 -0.51 -13.71
CA GLY A 112 11.48 -1.69 -14.39
C GLY A 112 11.21 -2.89 -13.47
N ALA A 113 11.08 -2.65 -12.16
CA ALA A 113 10.75 -3.69 -11.19
C ALA A 113 9.25 -4.05 -11.23
N HIS A 114 8.40 -3.17 -11.75
CA HIS A 114 6.96 -3.41 -11.96
C HIS A 114 6.47 -2.76 -13.26
N TRP A 115 5.46 -3.38 -13.88
CA TRP A 115 4.67 -2.77 -14.95
C TRP A 115 3.73 -1.71 -14.37
N MET A 116 3.36 -0.71 -15.18
CA MET A 116 2.34 0.27 -14.80
C MET A 116 1.01 -0.38 -14.40
N SER A 117 0.64 -1.49 -15.05
CA SER A 117 -0.56 -2.25 -14.71
C SER A 117 -0.45 -3.00 -13.37
N ASP A 118 0.74 -3.40 -12.91
CA ASP A 118 0.92 -3.97 -11.57
C ASP A 118 0.56 -2.95 -10.48
N ILE A 119 0.90 -1.68 -10.73
CA ILE A 119 0.66 -0.55 -9.83
C ILE A 119 -0.81 -0.12 -9.89
N MET A 120 -1.35 0.11 -11.09
CA MET A 120 -2.71 0.65 -11.29
C MET A 120 -3.81 -0.39 -11.13
N VAL A 121 -3.59 -1.65 -11.53
CA VAL A 121 -4.63 -2.69 -11.41
C VAL A 121 -4.43 -3.46 -10.11
N GLY A 122 -3.22 -3.97 -9.87
CA GLY A 122 -2.90 -4.70 -8.64
C GLY A 122 -2.94 -3.79 -7.41
N GLY A 123 -2.08 -2.77 -7.39
CA GLY A 123 -1.93 -1.87 -6.25
C GLY A 123 -3.19 -1.05 -5.94
N LEU A 124 -3.65 -0.24 -6.90
CA LEU A 124 -4.83 0.62 -6.69
C LEU A 124 -6.13 -0.20 -6.55
N GLY A 125 -6.30 -1.31 -7.27
CA GLY A 125 -7.44 -2.20 -7.10
C GLY A 125 -7.52 -2.81 -5.70
N THR A 126 -6.39 -3.31 -5.18
CA THR A 126 -6.27 -3.81 -3.80
C THR A 126 -6.59 -2.71 -2.78
N ALA A 127 -6.07 -1.51 -2.99
CA ALA A 127 -6.30 -0.37 -2.10
C ALA A 127 -7.77 0.05 -2.06
N LEU A 128 -8.42 0.21 -3.23
CA LEU A 128 -9.83 0.58 -3.31
C LEU A 128 -10.74 -0.46 -2.68
N THR A 129 -10.45 -1.75 -2.93
CA THR A 129 -11.18 -2.86 -2.32
C THR A 129 -11.00 -2.84 -0.80
N THR A 130 -9.77 -2.66 -0.32
CA THR A 130 -9.48 -2.54 1.11
C THR A 130 -10.20 -1.36 1.75
N LEU A 131 -10.23 -0.20 1.10
CA LEU A 131 -10.92 0.98 1.60
C LEU A 131 -12.43 0.77 1.61
N ALA A 132 -13.01 0.13 0.59
CA ALA A 132 -14.42 -0.19 0.53
C ALA A 132 -14.81 -1.10 1.72
N PHE A 133 -14.09 -2.20 1.93
CA PHE A 133 -14.36 -3.10 3.05
C PHE A 133 -14.03 -2.47 4.39
N GLY A 134 -12.88 -1.82 4.55
CA GLY A 134 -12.48 -1.23 5.81
C GLY A 134 -13.41 -0.11 6.26
N LEU A 135 -13.71 0.85 5.39
CA LEU A 135 -14.45 2.07 5.76
C LEU A 135 -15.96 1.89 5.79
N TYR A 136 -16.52 1.06 4.88
CA TYR A 136 -17.97 0.90 4.73
C TYR A 136 -18.53 -0.38 5.35
N THR A 137 -17.70 -1.18 6.02
CA THR A 137 -18.17 -2.31 6.84
C THR A 137 -17.73 -2.15 8.30
N PRO A 138 -18.27 -2.95 9.24
CA PRO A 138 -17.87 -2.90 10.64
C PRO A 138 -16.42 -3.34 10.92
N LEU A 139 -15.67 -3.80 9.89
CA LEU A 139 -14.33 -4.37 10.02
C LEU A 139 -13.29 -3.40 10.58
N LEU A 140 -13.39 -2.10 10.28
CA LEU A 140 -12.50 -1.11 10.88
C LEU A 140 -13.06 -0.53 12.18
N ASN A 141 -14.34 -0.15 12.15
CA ASN A 141 -14.97 0.61 13.23
C ASN A 141 -15.12 -0.20 14.53
N THR A 142 -15.41 -1.50 14.45
CA THR A 142 -15.64 -2.34 15.63
C THR A 142 -14.34 -2.61 16.39
N PRO A 143 -13.28 -3.11 15.73
CA PRO A 143 -12.00 -3.35 16.41
C PRO A 143 -11.38 -2.06 16.94
N GLN A 144 -11.48 -0.94 16.20
CA GLN A 144 -10.94 0.34 16.63
C GLN A 144 -11.62 0.84 17.93
N LYS A 145 -12.95 0.73 18.04
CA LYS A 145 -13.69 1.08 19.27
C LYS A 145 -13.28 0.20 20.46
N ILE A 146 -13.14 -1.10 20.24
CA ILE A 146 -12.72 -2.05 21.28
C ILE A 146 -11.31 -1.72 21.77
N LEU A 147 -10.37 -1.54 20.83
CA LEU A 147 -8.97 -1.27 21.16
C LEU A 147 -8.81 0.08 21.86
N ASN A 148 -9.48 1.13 21.39
CA ASN A 148 -9.49 2.43 22.06
C ASN A 148 -10.06 2.34 23.47
N LYS A 149 -11.11 1.54 23.70
CA LYS A 149 -11.68 1.34 25.04
C LYS A 149 -10.70 0.61 25.98
N ILE A 150 -9.99 -0.40 25.49
CA ILE A 150 -8.97 -1.13 26.25
C ILE A 150 -7.81 -0.20 26.61
N ILE A 151 -7.28 0.52 25.63
CA ILE A 151 -6.14 1.42 25.81
C ILE A 151 -6.48 2.55 26.78
N ASN A 152 -7.64 3.19 26.63
CA ASN A 152 -8.09 4.23 27.56
C ASN A 152 -8.28 3.69 28.98
N ARG A 153 -8.58 2.40 29.16
CA ARG A 153 -8.68 1.76 30.48
C ARG A 153 -7.30 1.49 31.10
N ILE A 154 -6.28 1.22 30.27
CA ILE A 154 -4.91 0.98 30.70
C ILE A 154 -4.20 2.31 31.01
N LEU A 155 -4.36 3.31 30.16
CA LEU A 155 -3.73 4.63 30.29
C LEU A 155 -4.41 5.56 31.32
N ARG A 156 -5.61 5.21 31.81
CA ARG A 156 -6.29 5.92 32.93
C ARG A 156 -5.95 5.31 34.31
N LYS A 157 -4.96 4.42 34.39
CA LYS A 157 -4.23 4.17 35.64
C LYS A 157 -3.01 5.07 35.67
#